data_AF-A0A6P8AWY1-F1
#
_entry.id   AF-A0A6P8AWY1-F1
#
_cell.length_a   1.000
_cell.length_b   1.000
_cell.length_c   1.000
_cell.angle_alpha   90.00
_cell.angle_beta   90.00
_cell.angle_gamma   90.00
#
_symmetry.space_group_name_H-M   'P 1'
#
loop_
_entity.id
_entity.type
_entity.pdbx_description
1 polymer ?
#
loop_
_entity_poly.entity_id
_entity_poly.type
_entity_poly.pdbx_seq_one_letter_code
_entity_poly.pdbx_strand_id
1 'polypeptide(L)'
;MAKRSNPRKATKDEFTEAFNAQLLQVKVLLQSPDEPQFEPSASNISAARRLADQAVALSTAYPKLHAKAHLFLGHVLCADGRWLEAHQAYVRSASICPEVGQLTAQMIAAYNREVEEEKVQRRAREGKECAGGSLEEQNDQAVITEPEPVLENNPKTRQGPPVLRRVKARYFDYVHPDFYLDI
;
A
#
# COMPACT_ATOMS: atom_id res chain seq x y z
N MET A 1 -3.34 48.38 27.75
CA MET A 1 -2.61 48.28 26.46
C MET A 1 -3.10 47.04 25.72
N ALA A 2 -3.94 47.20 24.70
CA ALA A 2 -4.43 46.07 23.90
C ALA A 2 -3.36 45.69 22.87
N LYS A 3 -2.77 44.49 23.01
CA LYS A 3 -1.92 43.89 21.96
C LYS A 3 -2.82 43.64 20.75
N ARG A 4 -2.67 44.44 19.69
CA ARG A 4 -3.29 44.16 18.39
C ARG A 4 -2.71 42.84 17.87
N SER A 5 -3.54 41.80 17.81
CA SER A 5 -3.21 40.55 17.13
C SER A 5 -2.98 40.83 15.64
N ASN A 6 -1.91 40.28 15.08
CA ASN A 6 -1.51 40.54 13.70
C ASN A 6 -2.27 39.55 12.77
N PRO A 7 -3.18 39.99 11.89
CA PRO A 7 -4.05 39.11 11.11
C PRO A 7 -3.29 38.15 10.17
N ARG A 8 -2.07 38.52 9.75
CA ARG A 8 -1.19 37.63 8.97
C ARG A 8 -0.63 36.44 9.76
N LYS A 9 -0.58 36.53 11.10
CA LYS A 9 -0.19 35.40 11.94
C LYS A 9 -1.35 34.43 12.13
N ALA A 10 -2.54 34.94 12.43
CA ALA A 10 -3.75 34.12 12.60
C ALA A 10 -4.04 33.24 11.37
N THR A 11 -3.97 33.82 10.16
CA THR A 11 -4.19 33.07 8.91
C THR A 11 -3.15 32.00 8.62
N LYS A 12 -1.90 32.19 9.06
CA LYS A 12 -0.83 31.19 8.93
C LYS A 12 -1.03 30.03 9.92
N ASP A 13 -1.48 30.34 11.12
CA ASP A 13 -1.73 29.35 12.17
C ASP A 13 -2.95 28.49 11.78
N GLU A 14 -4.03 29.10 11.30
CA GLU A 14 -5.22 28.42 10.76
C GLU A 14 -4.87 27.49 9.58
N PHE A 15 -4.03 27.95 8.65
CA PHE A 15 -3.56 27.10 7.54
C PHE A 15 -2.78 25.88 8.05
N THR A 16 -1.90 26.09 9.03
CA THR A 16 -1.06 25.02 9.58
C THR A 16 -1.90 23.98 10.32
N GLU A 17 -2.93 24.43 11.06
CA GLU A 17 -3.89 23.56 11.74
C GLU A 17 -4.70 22.73 10.73
N ALA A 18 -5.29 23.36 9.71
CA ALA A 18 -6.03 22.66 8.66
C ALA A 18 -5.15 21.65 7.90
N PHE A 19 -3.90 22.03 7.63
CA PHE A 19 -2.92 21.16 7.00
C PHE A 19 -2.59 19.94 7.88
N ASN A 20 -2.38 20.13 9.18
CA ASN A 20 -2.13 19.02 10.10
C ASN A 20 -3.35 18.12 10.26
N ALA A 21 -4.56 18.68 10.28
CA ALA A 21 -5.80 17.90 10.30
C ALA A 21 -5.92 17.01 9.04
N GLN A 22 -5.55 17.54 7.87
CA GLN A 22 -5.50 16.76 6.63
C GLN A 22 -4.49 15.60 6.71
N LEU A 23 -3.30 15.83 7.28
CA LEU A 23 -2.31 14.77 7.47
C LEU A 23 -2.77 13.71 8.49
N LEU A 24 -3.48 14.11 9.54
CA LEU A 24 -4.11 13.18 10.47
C LEU A 24 -5.19 12.33 9.76
N GLN A 25 -5.95 12.90 8.84
CA GLN A 25 -6.90 12.14 8.04
C GLN A 25 -6.21 11.10 7.16
N VAL A 26 -5.07 11.45 6.54
CA VAL A 26 -4.22 10.47 5.83
C VAL A 26 -3.81 9.34 6.77
N LYS A 27 -3.35 9.66 7.99
CA LYS A 27 -2.99 8.66 9.00
C LYS A 27 -4.15 7.73 9.30
N VAL A 28 -5.33 8.28 9.59
CA VAL A 28 -6.52 7.51 9.95
C VAL A 28 -6.96 6.60 8.80
N LEU A 29 -6.86 7.03 7.55
CA LEU A 29 -7.19 6.17 6.40
C LEU A 29 -6.23 4.99 6.24
N LEU A 30 -4.98 5.17 6.65
CA LEU A 30 -3.96 4.12 6.61
C LEU A 30 -3.96 3.24 7.86
N GLN A 31 -4.50 3.74 8.97
CA GLN A 31 -4.76 2.94 10.16
C GLN A 31 -6.07 2.17 9.97
N SER A 32 -6.05 0.87 10.25
CA SER A 32 -7.27 0.06 10.26
C SER A 32 -7.90 0.16 11.65
N PRO A 33 -9.10 0.76 11.80
CA PRO A 33 -9.73 0.96 13.11
C PRO A 33 -10.21 -0.36 13.74
N ASP A 34 -10.52 -1.37 12.94
CA ASP A 34 -11.28 -2.53 13.43
C ASP A 34 -10.44 -3.78 13.70
N GLU A 35 -9.22 -3.91 13.16
CA GLU A 35 -8.34 -5.06 13.45
C GLU A 35 -6.88 -4.76 13.04
N PRO A 36 -5.87 -4.97 13.93
CA PRO A 36 -4.45 -4.73 13.64
C PRO A 36 -3.84 -5.69 12.59
N GLN A 37 -4.68 -6.48 11.91
CA GLN A 37 -4.31 -7.56 11.01
C GLN A 37 -4.69 -7.27 9.55
N PHE A 38 -5.49 -6.23 9.32
CA PHE A 38 -6.07 -5.90 8.01
C PHE A 38 -5.34 -4.70 7.39
N GLU A 39 -4.86 -4.86 6.16
CA GLU A 39 -4.32 -3.75 5.36
C GLU A 39 -5.39 -2.70 5.11
N PRO A 40 -5.01 -1.40 4.96
CA PRO A 40 -5.96 -0.40 4.51
C PRO A 40 -6.56 -0.84 3.17
N SER A 41 -7.87 -0.69 3.03
CA SER A 41 -8.55 -1.06 1.78
C SER A 41 -7.98 -0.26 0.60
N ALA A 42 -8.04 -0.81 -0.62
CA ALA A 42 -7.59 -0.08 -1.83
C ALA A 42 -8.30 1.27 -1.99
N SER A 43 -9.56 1.36 -1.53
CA SER A 43 -10.32 2.61 -1.47
C SER A 43 -9.69 3.62 -0.50
N ASN A 44 -9.33 3.17 0.71
CA ASN A 44 -8.67 4.00 1.71
C ASN A 44 -7.29 4.47 1.22
N ILE A 45 -6.49 3.58 0.62
CA ILE A 45 -5.19 3.94 0.05
C ILE A 45 -5.36 5.00 -1.04
N SER A 46 -6.34 4.83 -1.93
CA SER A 46 -6.62 5.80 -3.01
C SER A 46 -7.06 7.16 -2.45
N ALA A 47 -7.90 7.17 -1.41
CA ALA A 47 -8.32 8.39 -0.73
C ALA A 47 -7.15 9.07 -0.01
N ALA A 48 -6.33 8.31 0.72
CA ALA A 48 -5.15 8.80 1.41
C ALA A 48 -4.13 9.40 0.43
N ARG A 49 -3.97 8.77 -0.73
CA ARG A 49 -3.06 9.26 -1.79
C ARG A 49 -3.50 10.61 -2.33
N ARG A 50 -4.77 10.77 -2.66
CA ARG A 50 -5.33 12.07 -3.08
C ARG A 50 -5.09 13.17 -2.05
N LEU A 51 -5.33 12.86 -0.77
CA LEU A 51 -5.11 13.82 0.32
C LEU A 51 -3.63 14.15 0.49
N ALA A 52 -2.73 13.18 0.36
CA ALA A 52 -1.28 13.41 0.43
C ALA A 52 -0.79 14.26 -0.76
N ASP A 53 -1.23 13.96 -1.97
CA ASP A 53 -0.88 14.73 -3.18
C ASP A 53 -1.37 16.19 -3.07
N GLN A 54 -2.58 16.39 -2.56
CA GLN A 54 -3.11 17.72 -2.26
C GLN A 54 -2.28 18.45 -1.20
N ALA A 55 -1.85 17.76 -0.13
CA ALA A 55 -1.00 18.34 0.89
C ALA A 55 0.37 18.77 0.33
N VAL A 56 0.97 17.95 -0.54
CA VAL A 56 2.22 18.29 -1.24
C VAL A 56 2.04 19.56 -2.08
N ALA A 57 0.94 19.67 -2.83
CA ALA A 57 0.66 20.85 -3.66
C ALA A 57 0.49 22.14 -2.83
N LEU A 58 -0.30 22.08 -1.74
CA LEU A 58 -0.58 23.23 -0.87
C LEU A 58 0.65 23.72 -0.10
N SER A 59 1.59 22.82 0.20
CA SER A 59 2.75 23.10 1.05
C SER A 59 3.99 23.58 0.30
N THR A 60 3.94 23.71 -1.03
CA THR A 60 5.10 24.08 -1.87
C THR A 60 5.81 25.37 -1.42
N ALA A 61 5.07 26.36 -0.92
CA ALA A 61 5.62 27.62 -0.39
C ALA A 61 6.20 27.50 1.04
N TYR A 62 6.05 26.35 1.70
CA TYR A 62 6.35 26.13 3.12
C TYR A 62 7.28 24.92 3.29
N PRO A 63 8.61 25.09 3.26
CA PRO A 63 9.56 23.98 3.20
C PRO A 63 9.37 22.89 4.27
N LYS A 64 9.10 23.29 5.52
CA LYS A 64 8.86 22.33 6.63
C LYS A 64 7.57 21.53 6.43
N LEU A 65 6.48 22.19 6.03
CA LEU A 65 5.21 21.52 5.75
C LEU A 65 5.31 20.65 4.50
N HIS A 66 6.10 21.08 3.50
CA HIS A 66 6.35 20.31 2.30
C HIS A 66 7.09 19.00 2.59
N ALA A 67 8.13 19.08 3.41
CA ALA A 67 8.83 17.90 3.88
C ALA A 67 7.91 16.97 4.70
N LYS A 68 7.01 17.52 5.53
CA LYS A 68 5.98 16.75 6.26
C LYS A 68 4.98 16.08 5.32
N ALA A 69 4.51 16.76 4.27
CA ALA A 69 3.64 16.16 3.27
C ALA A 69 4.31 14.97 2.56
N HIS A 70 5.59 15.11 2.21
CA HIS A 70 6.35 14.02 1.59
C HIS A 70 6.55 12.82 2.51
N LEU A 71 6.66 13.03 3.83
CA LEU A 71 6.71 11.92 4.78
C LEU A 71 5.43 11.07 4.70
N PHE A 72 4.27 11.72 4.75
CA PHE A 72 2.96 11.05 4.66
C PHE A 72 2.72 10.43 3.28
N LEU A 73 3.12 11.10 2.21
CA LEU A 73 3.09 10.53 0.86
C LEU A 73 3.94 9.26 0.79
N GLY A 74 5.12 9.24 1.42
CA GLY A 74 5.96 8.04 1.53
C GLY A 74 5.22 6.87 2.16
N HIS A 75 4.53 7.09 3.29
CA HIS A 75 3.72 6.05 3.92
C HIS A 75 2.58 5.54 3.04
N VAL A 76 1.86 6.44 2.35
CA VAL A 76 0.79 6.04 1.42
C VAL A 76 1.36 5.21 0.27
N LEU A 77 2.47 5.63 -0.32
CA LEU A 77 3.10 4.94 -1.44
C LEU A 77 3.62 3.57 -1.04
N CYS A 78 4.11 3.42 0.19
CA CYS A 78 4.49 2.11 0.70
C CYS A 78 3.27 1.20 0.88
N ALA A 79 2.15 1.71 1.40
CA ALA A 79 0.90 0.95 1.48
C ALA A 79 0.36 0.57 0.09
N ASP A 80 0.62 1.40 -0.92
CA ASP A 80 0.31 1.12 -2.32
C ASP A 80 1.36 0.24 -3.03
N GLY A 81 2.39 -0.24 -2.34
CA GLY A 81 3.47 -1.05 -2.93
C GLY A 81 4.32 -0.33 -3.98
N ARG A 82 4.28 1.01 -4.02
CA ARG A 82 5.05 1.86 -4.95
C ARG A 82 6.40 2.22 -4.33
N TRP A 83 7.22 1.20 -4.11
CA TRP A 83 8.45 1.23 -3.32
C TRP A 83 9.45 2.33 -3.74
N LEU A 84 9.69 2.49 -5.05
CA LEU A 84 10.64 3.48 -5.55
C LEU A 84 10.19 4.92 -5.27
N GLU A 85 8.92 5.21 -5.47
CA GLU A 85 8.37 6.55 -5.25
C GLU A 85 8.27 6.85 -3.75
N ALA A 86 7.97 5.83 -2.93
CA ALA A 86 7.99 5.97 -1.49
C ALA A 86 9.37 6.36 -0.97
N HIS A 87 10.44 5.73 -1.48
CA HIS A 87 11.81 6.10 -1.17
C HIS A 87 12.10 7.57 -1.53
N GLN A 88 11.72 8.00 -2.73
CA GLN A 88 11.91 9.39 -3.15
C GLN A 88 11.16 10.38 -2.25
N ALA A 89 9.96 10.03 -1.81
CA ALA A 89 9.18 10.83 -0.87
C ALA A 89 9.87 10.90 0.51
N TYR A 90 10.38 9.78 1.04
CA TYR A 90 11.15 9.79 2.28
C TYR A 90 12.45 10.60 2.19
N VAL A 91 13.17 10.53 1.07
CA VAL A 91 14.35 11.38 0.85
C VAL A 91 13.98 12.86 0.91
N ARG A 92 12.81 13.25 0.39
CA ARG A 92 12.32 14.64 0.46
C ARG A 92 11.87 15.06 1.85
N SER A 93 11.54 14.12 2.74
CA SER A 93 11.18 14.40 4.13
C SER A 93 12.35 14.37 5.12
N ALA A 94 13.54 13.92 4.69
CA ALA A 94 14.72 13.75 5.53
C ALA A 94 15.14 15.01 6.31
N SER A 95 14.82 16.20 5.80
CA SER A 95 15.12 17.47 6.48
C SER A 95 14.35 17.68 7.79
N ILE A 96 13.23 16.99 7.99
CA ILE A 96 12.40 17.12 9.20
C ILE A 96 12.34 15.85 10.04
N CYS A 97 12.59 14.66 9.45
CA CYS A 97 12.43 13.37 10.12
C CYS A 97 13.78 12.63 10.09
N PRO A 98 14.53 12.67 11.22
CA PRO A 98 15.78 11.92 11.38
C PRO A 98 15.61 10.41 11.18
N GLU A 99 14.42 9.89 11.44
CA GLU A 99 14.06 8.46 11.36
C GLU A 99 13.81 7.98 9.93
N VAL A 100 13.91 8.86 8.92
CA VAL A 100 13.76 8.50 7.50
C VAL A 100 14.63 7.31 7.07
N GLY A 101 15.84 7.19 7.64
CA GLY A 101 16.70 6.03 7.40
C GLY A 101 16.08 4.72 7.87
N GLN A 102 15.44 4.73 9.06
CA GLN A 102 14.74 3.57 9.60
C GLN A 102 13.49 3.24 8.79
N LEU A 103 12.70 4.25 8.40
CA LEU A 103 11.53 4.07 7.53
C LEU A 103 11.90 3.47 6.17
N THR A 104 13.01 3.93 5.59
CA THR A 104 13.54 3.39 4.33
C THR A 104 14.00 1.94 4.49
N ALA A 105 14.68 1.60 5.60
CA ALA A 105 15.09 0.22 5.87
C ALA A 105 13.88 -0.72 6.03
N GLN A 106 12.83 -0.27 6.72
CA GLN A 106 11.59 -1.03 6.87
C GLN A 106 10.89 -1.25 5.53
N MET A 107 10.83 -0.21 4.69
CA MET A 107 10.30 -0.29 3.33
C MET A 107 11.06 -1.33 2.49
N ILE A 108 12.40 -1.32 2.54
CA ILE A 108 13.24 -2.31 1.83
C ILE A 108 12.97 -3.74 2.34
N ALA A 109 12.84 -3.90 3.66
CA ALA A 109 12.53 -5.20 4.25
C ALA A 109 11.14 -5.73 3.82
N ALA A 110 10.14 -4.84 3.73
CA ALA A 110 8.82 -5.17 3.24
C ALA A 110 8.85 -5.60 1.75
N TYR A 111 9.53 -4.82 0.90
CA TYR A 111 9.74 -5.17 -0.51
C TYR A 111 10.40 -6.55 -0.68
N ASN A 112 11.48 -6.81 0.06
CA ASN A 112 12.19 -8.09 -0.03
C ASN A 112 11.29 -9.27 0.39
N ARG A 113 10.41 -9.07 1.38
CA ARG A 113 9.43 -10.09 1.78
C ARG A 113 8.46 -10.40 0.64
N GLU A 114 7.89 -9.39 0.00
CA GLU A 114 6.98 -9.58 -1.14
C GLU A 114 7.65 -10.37 -2.27
N VAL A 115 8.91 -10.04 -2.58
CA VAL A 115 9.70 -10.73 -3.60
C VAL A 115 9.93 -12.19 -3.26
N GLU A 116 10.27 -12.51 -2.01
CA GLU A 116 10.49 -13.91 -1.59
C GLU A 116 9.18 -14.72 -1.59
N GLU A 117 8.07 -14.14 -1.16
CA GLU A 117 6.76 -14.80 -1.21
C GLU A 117 6.33 -15.09 -2.66
N GLU A 118 6.57 -14.16 -3.59
CA GLU A 118 6.30 -14.39 -5.01
C GLU A 118 7.14 -15.55 -5.56
N LYS A 119 8.42 -15.64 -5.19
CA LYS A 119 9.30 -16.75 -5.58
C LYS A 119 8.79 -18.09 -5.05
N VAL A 120 8.39 -18.14 -3.78
CA VAL A 120 7.81 -19.35 -3.17
C VAL A 120 6.54 -19.77 -3.91
N GLN A 121 5.66 -18.82 -4.21
CA GLN A 121 4.41 -19.09 -4.92
C GLN A 121 4.65 -19.57 -6.34
N ARG A 122 5.65 -19.03 -7.03
CA ARG A 122 6.04 -19.47 -8.38
C ARG A 122 6.50 -20.94 -8.37
N ARG A 123 7.38 -21.31 -7.46
CA ARG A 123 7.84 -22.70 -7.28
C ARG A 123 6.68 -23.66 -6.97
N ALA A 124 5.71 -23.21 -6.17
CA ALA A 124 4.53 -24.01 -5.86
C ALA A 124 3.60 -24.25 -7.08
N ARG A 125 3.55 -23.30 -8.04
CA ARG A 125 2.80 -23.47 -9.29
C ARG A 125 3.52 -24.44 -10.23
N GLU A 126 4.83 -24.25 -10.41
CA GLU A 126 5.68 -25.11 -11.25
C GLU A 126 5.69 -26.57 -10.75
N GLY A 127 5.76 -26.79 -9.44
CA GLY A 127 5.70 -28.14 -8.86
C GLY A 127 4.34 -28.84 -8.99
N LYS A 128 3.24 -28.10 -9.12
CA LYS A 128 1.90 -28.69 -9.35
C LYS A 128 1.66 -29.06 -10.81
N GLU A 129 2.25 -28.33 -11.75
CA GLU A 129 2.15 -28.65 -13.18
C GLU A 129 2.92 -29.95 -13.53
N CYS A 130 4.03 -30.25 -12.84
CA CYS A 130 4.76 -31.51 -13.04
C CYS A 130 4.07 -32.75 -12.45
N ALA A 131 3.11 -32.60 -11.52
CA ALA A 131 2.40 -33.72 -10.90
C ALA A 131 1.10 -34.10 -11.62
N GLY A 132 0.64 -33.31 -12.59
CA GLY A 132 -0.61 -33.53 -13.33
C GLY A 132 -0.48 -34.31 -14.64
N GLY A 133 0.74 -34.67 -15.05
CA GLY A 133 1.02 -35.33 -16.34
C GLY A 133 1.67 -36.69 -16.16
N SER A 134 1.03 -37.63 -15.47
CA SER A 134 1.46 -39.04 -15.47
C SER A 134 0.31 -39.95 -15.03
N LEU A 135 -0.66 -40.17 -15.92
CA LEU A 135 -1.61 -41.29 -15.86
C LEU A 135 -2.26 -41.49 -17.24
N GLU A 136 -1.46 -41.88 -18.22
CA GLU A 136 -1.89 -42.81 -19.28
C GLU A 136 -0.94 -44.00 -19.16
N GLU A 137 -1.41 -45.18 -18.77
CA GLU A 137 -1.67 -46.35 -19.63
C GLU A 137 -1.77 -47.54 -18.63
N GLN A 138 -2.56 -48.62 -18.72
CA GLN A 138 -3.32 -49.34 -19.73
C GLN A 138 -4.29 -50.27 -18.95
N ASN A 139 -5.51 -50.54 -19.44
CA ASN A 139 -6.03 -51.92 -19.42
C ASN A 139 -7.21 -52.11 -20.38
N ASP A 140 -6.99 -52.96 -21.37
CA ASP A 140 -7.94 -53.41 -22.38
C ASP A 140 -8.93 -54.43 -21.80
N GLN A 141 -10.24 -54.20 -21.98
CA GLN A 141 -11.13 -55.27 -22.45
C GLN A 141 -12.46 -54.76 -23.02
N ALA A 142 -12.77 -55.29 -24.20
CA ALA A 142 -13.80 -54.86 -25.13
C ALA A 142 -15.20 -55.36 -24.78
N VAL A 143 -16.23 -54.52 -25.04
CA VAL A 143 -17.51 -54.93 -25.64
C VAL A 143 -18.04 -53.76 -26.49
N ILE A 144 -18.38 -54.11 -27.73
CA ILE A 144 -18.87 -53.31 -28.85
C ILE A 144 -20.32 -52.83 -28.58
N THR A 145 -20.66 -51.56 -28.86
CA THR A 145 -21.93 -51.11 -29.49
C THR A 145 -21.83 -49.63 -29.95
N GLU A 146 -21.74 -49.43 -31.28
CA GLU A 146 -22.25 -48.38 -32.23
C GLU A 146 -22.93 -47.05 -31.74
N PRO A 147 -23.02 -45.99 -32.60
CA PRO A 147 -22.42 -44.66 -32.34
C PRO A 147 -23.40 -43.45 -32.14
N GLU A 148 -22.80 -42.28 -31.87
CA GLU A 148 -23.39 -40.97 -31.49
C GLU A 148 -24.28 -40.24 -32.54
N PRO A 149 -24.85 -39.05 -32.19
CA PRO A 149 -24.10 -37.81 -32.48
C PRO A 149 -24.13 -36.71 -31.39
N VAL A 150 -22.93 -36.24 -31.04
CA VAL A 150 -22.38 -34.86 -30.91
C VAL A 150 -23.31 -33.65 -30.65
N LEU A 151 -22.80 -32.78 -29.75
CA LEU A 151 -22.88 -31.31 -29.61
C LEU A 151 -23.75 -30.79 -28.45
N GLU A 152 -23.32 -29.89 -27.56
CA GLU A 152 -22.06 -29.17 -27.42
C GLU A 152 -22.09 -28.30 -26.13
N ASN A 153 -20.95 -28.25 -25.44
CA ASN A 153 -20.40 -27.17 -24.60
C ASN A 153 -21.14 -26.61 -23.38
N ASN A 154 -20.63 -27.05 -22.23
CA ASN A 154 -20.65 -26.38 -20.95
C ASN A 154 -19.31 -25.63 -20.75
N PRO A 155 -19.23 -24.30 -20.58
CA PRO A 155 -17.98 -23.66 -20.17
C PRO A 155 -18.08 -23.04 -18.77
N LYS A 156 -17.36 -23.72 -17.86
CA LYS A 156 -16.25 -23.15 -17.07
C LYS A 156 -16.56 -21.85 -16.34
N THR A 157 -16.75 -22.00 -15.03
CA THR A 157 -16.47 -20.98 -14.01
C THR A 157 -15.14 -20.28 -14.31
N ARG A 158 -15.23 -19.03 -14.78
CA ARG A 158 -14.11 -18.08 -14.79
C ARG A 158 -13.76 -17.76 -13.33
N GLN A 159 -12.94 -18.59 -12.69
CA GLN A 159 -12.13 -18.11 -11.59
C GLN A 159 -11.09 -17.17 -12.18
N GLY A 160 -11.29 -15.87 -11.99
CA GLY A 160 -10.28 -14.86 -12.30
C GLY A 160 -8.98 -15.16 -11.54
N PRO A 161 -7.83 -14.64 -12.03
CA PRO A 161 -6.56 -14.87 -11.38
C PRO A 161 -6.62 -14.43 -9.92
N PRO A 162 -5.98 -15.17 -8.99
CA PRO A 162 -6.00 -14.83 -7.58
C PRO A 162 -5.34 -13.47 -7.40
N VAL A 163 -6.12 -12.51 -6.90
CA VAL A 163 -5.65 -11.20 -6.45
C VAL A 163 -4.54 -11.47 -5.43
N LEU A 164 -3.31 -11.09 -5.79
CA LEU A 164 -2.15 -11.18 -4.90
C LEU A 164 -2.49 -10.43 -3.61
N ARG A 165 -2.59 -11.15 -2.49
CA ARG A 165 -2.69 -10.53 -1.16
C ARG A 165 -1.35 -9.84 -0.89
N ARG A 166 -1.32 -8.51 -0.99
CA ARG A 166 -0.21 -7.67 -0.49
C ARG A 166 0.01 -7.97 0.99
N VAL A 167 1.25 -8.21 1.40
CA VAL A 167 1.59 -8.61 2.77
C VAL A 167 2.24 -7.47 3.56
N LYS A 168 1.50 -7.00 4.56
CA LYS A 168 1.90 -6.55 5.91
C LYS A 168 3.18 -5.74 6.02
N ALA A 169 3.00 -4.43 5.94
CA ALA A 169 3.97 -3.47 6.42
C ALA A 169 3.31 -2.44 7.35
N ARG A 170 3.76 -2.44 8.60
CA ARG A 170 3.32 -1.48 9.63
C ARG A 170 4.13 -0.21 9.48
N TYR A 171 3.56 0.79 8.82
CA TYR A 171 4.29 2.03 8.55
C TYR A 171 4.19 3.08 9.67
N PHE A 172 3.26 2.92 10.62
CA PHE A 172 2.89 3.98 11.57
C PHE A 172 3.26 3.74 13.04
N ASP A 173 3.76 2.56 13.41
CA ASP A 173 3.96 2.19 14.82
C ASP A 173 5.19 2.87 15.48
N TYR A 174 6.05 3.55 14.71
CA TYR A 174 7.38 3.96 15.19
C TYR A 174 7.73 5.44 15.06
N VAL A 175 6.83 6.26 14.50
CA VAL A 175 7.02 7.72 14.52
C VAL A 175 6.41 8.25 15.82
N HIS A 176 7.23 8.88 16.66
CA HIS A 176 6.81 9.43 17.96
C HIS A 176 5.53 10.26 17.78
N PRO A 177 4.49 10.08 18.62
CA PRO A 177 3.22 10.80 18.46
C PRO A 177 3.41 12.33 18.45
N ASP A 178 4.37 12.84 19.20
CA ASP A 178 4.68 14.28 19.28
C ASP A 178 5.24 14.86 17.98
N PHE A 179 5.84 14.02 17.12
CA PHE A 179 6.34 14.44 15.80
C PHE A 179 5.22 14.94 14.86
N TYR A 180 3.99 14.53 15.14
CA TYR A 180 2.80 14.94 14.39
C TYR A 180 2.17 16.21 14.95
N LEU A 181 2.42 16.54 16.23
CA LEU A 181 1.75 17.59 17.00
C LEU A 181 2.62 18.82 17.28
N ASP A 182 3.95 18.75 17.13
CA ASP A 182 4.82 19.90 17.33
C ASP A 182 4.64 20.94 16.20
N ILE A 183 4.00 22.05 16.56
CA ILE A 183 3.90 23.34 15.84
C ILE A 183 4.32 24.44 16.81
#